data_AF-A0A7T6VHU5-F1
#
_entry.id   AF-A0A7T6VHU5-F1
#
_cell.length_a   1.000
_cell.length_b   1.000
_cell.length_c   1.000
_cell.angle_alpha   90.00
_cell.angle_beta   90.00
_cell.angle_gamma   90.00
#
_symmetry.space_group_name_H-M   'P 1'
#
loop_
_entity.id
_entity.type
_entity.pdbx_description
1 polymer ?
#
loop_
_entity_poly.entity_id
_entity_poly.type
_entity_poly.pdbx_seq_one_letter_code
_entity_poly.pdbx_strand_id
1 'polypeptide(L)'
;MKIRARILQRDPICVLCADQDVVRASAVVDHIKPLEHGGTDADDNLRGLCADHHDQVTRQQFGHRERRKAFGPDGLPLDGSWS
;
A
#
# COMPACT_ATOMS: atom_id res chain seq x y z
N MET A 1 -1.91 1.26 -20.79
CA MET A 1 -2.52 1.26 -19.45
C MET A 1 -3.46 0.07 -19.27
N LYS A 2 -2.99 -1.07 -18.74
CA LYS A 2 -3.85 -2.23 -18.38
C LYS A 2 -3.33 -3.06 -17.18
N ILE A 3 -2.25 -2.63 -16.54
CA ILE A 3 -1.56 -3.42 -15.52
C ILE A 3 -2.51 -3.78 -14.36
N ARG A 4 -3.26 -2.80 -13.84
CA ARG A 4 -4.19 -3.03 -12.72
C ARG A 4 -5.23 -4.11 -13.02
N ALA A 5 -5.96 -3.99 -14.14
CA ALA A 5 -7.00 -4.95 -14.50
C ALA A 5 -6.43 -6.36 -14.70
N ARG A 6 -5.27 -6.47 -15.36
CA ARG A 6 -4.60 -7.76 -15.59
C ARG A 6 -4.14 -8.40 -14.29
N ILE A 7 -3.53 -7.66 -13.37
CA ILE A 7 -3.06 -8.22 -12.09
C ILE A 7 -4.25 -8.64 -11.22
N LEU A 8 -5.34 -7.86 -11.18
CA LEU A 8 -6.53 -8.27 -10.44
C LEU A 8 -7.26 -9.48 -11.05
N GLN A 9 -7.12 -9.70 -12.36
CA GLN A 9 -7.62 -10.92 -13.01
C GLN A 9 -6.72 -12.13 -12.72
N ARG A 10 -5.40 -11.94 -12.67
CA ARG A 10 -4.43 -12.97 -12.30
C ARG A 10 -4.56 -13.37 -10.83
N ASP A 11 -4.74 -12.38 -9.96
CA ASP A 11 -4.79 -12.51 -8.50
C ASP A 11 -6.18 -12.06 -8.00
N PRO A 12 -7.27 -12.78 -8.31
CA PRO A 12 -8.63 -12.37 -7.93
C PRO A 12 -8.85 -12.41 -6.41
N ILE A 13 -8.07 -13.23 -5.71
CA ILE A 13 -8.02 -13.35 -4.25
C ILE A 13 -6.72 -12.73 -3.76
N CYS A 14 -6.78 -12.03 -2.64
CA CYS A 14 -5.64 -11.44 -1.97
C CYS A 14 -4.61 -12.52 -1.68
N VAL A 15 -3.40 -12.36 -2.22
CA VAL A 15 -2.36 -13.39 -2.13
C VAL A 15 -1.96 -13.70 -0.68
N LEU A 16 -2.00 -12.70 0.21
CA LEU A 16 -1.70 -12.89 1.63
C LEU A 16 -2.85 -13.55 2.41
N CYS A 17 -4.11 -13.30 2.01
CA CYS A 17 -5.23 -14.03 2.60
C CYS A 17 -5.22 -15.50 2.14
N ALA A 18 -4.91 -15.75 0.87
CA ALA A 18 -4.81 -17.10 0.34
C ALA A 18 -3.75 -17.95 1.06
N ASP A 19 -2.60 -17.36 1.40
CA ASP A 19 -1.54 -17.99 2.21
C ASP A 19 -2.00 -18.33 3.65
N GLN A 20 -3.06 -17.67 4.13
CA GLN A 20 -3.68 -17.90 5.43
C GLN A 20 -4.94 -18.80 5.34
N ASP A 21 -5.18 -19.45 4.21
CA ASP A 21 -6.42 -20.21 3.91
C ASP A 21 -7.70 -19.37 4.03
N VAL A 22 -7.60 -18.03 3.86
CA VAL A 22 -8.72 -17.10 3.89
C VAL A 22 -9.06 -16.62 2.48
N VAL A 23 -10.32 -16.77 2.08
CA VAL A 23 -10.80 -16.26 0.79
C VAL A 23 -11.27 -14.82 0.94
N ARG A 24 -10.48 -13.87 0.43
CA ARG A 24 -10.85 -12.44 0.36
C ARG A 24 -10.45 -11.86 -0.99
N ALA A 25 -11.37 -11.15 -1.64
CA ALA A 25 -11.11 -10.54 -2.95
C ALA A 25 -9.99 -9.50 -2.91
N SER A 26 -9.17 -9.48 -3.96
CA SER A 26 -8.20 -8.41 -4.20
C SER A 26 -8.91 -7.13 -4.60
N ALA A 27 -8.59 -6.02 -3.93
CA ALA A 27 -9.10 -4.68 -4.23
C ALA A 27 -8.04 -3.79 -4.88
N VAL A 28 -6.78 -4.04 -4.58
CA VAL A 28 -5.64 -3.20 -4.97
C VAL A 28 -4.50 -4.04 -5.53
N VAL A 29 -3.67 -3.38 -6.33
CA VAL A 29 -2.43 -3.96 -6.87
C VAL A 29 -1.29 -3.28 -6.13
N ASP A 30 -0.40 -4.09 -5.59
CA ASP A 30 0.68 -3.67 -4.71
C ASP A 30 2.03 -4.09 -5.28
N HIS A 31 3.07 -3.29 -5.06
CA HIS A 31 4.44 -3.62 -5.43
C HIS A 31 5.09 -4.42 -4.30
N ILE A 32 5.55 -5.64 -4.59
CA ILE A 32 6.25 -6.50 -3.62
C ILE A 32 7.49 -5.77 -3.08
N LYS A 33 8.30 -5.24 -3.99
CA LYS A 33 9.36 -4.29 -3.70
C LYS A 33 8.87 -2.89 -4.10
N PRO A 34 8.79 -1.93 -3.17
CA PRO A 34 8.38 -0.57 -3.50
C PRO A 34 9.26 0.09 -4.56
N LEU A 35 8.67 0.97 -5.38
CA LEU A 35 9.39 1.74 -6.40
C LEU A 35 10.54 2.56 -5.79
N GLU A 36 10.33 3.17 -4.61
CA GLU A 36 11.36 3.95 -3.90
C GLU A 36 12.58 3.11 -3.49
N HIS A 37 12.40 1.79 -3.33
CA HIS A 37 13.48 0.85 -3.05
C HIS A 37 14.02 0.16 -4.31
N GLY A 38 13.68 0.65 -5.50
CA GLY A 38 14.08 0.07 -6.78
C GLY A 38 13.23 -1.13 -7.20
N GLY A 39 11.94 -1.09 -6.90
CA GLY A 39 10.92 -1.94 -7.51
C GLY A 39 10.61 -1.55 -8.95
N THR A 40 9.87 -2.40 -9.66
CA THR A 40 9.43 -2.16 -11.05
C THR A 40 7.95 -2.49 -11.24
N ASP A 41 7.36 -2.05 -12.34
CA ASP A 41 6.01 -2.44 -12.76
C ASP A 41 5.95 -3.78 -13.50
N ALA A 42 7.00 -4.61 -13.37
CA ALA A 42 6.99 -5.97 -13.90
C ALA A 42 5.97 -6.83 -13.15
N ASP A 43 5.31 -7.75 -13.87
CA ASP A 43 4.29 -8.64 -13.30
C ASP A 43 4.74 -9.39 -12.06
N ASP A 44 6.01 -9.80 -12.04
CA ASP A 44 6.60 -10.57 -10.95
C ASP A 44 6.83 -9.72 -9.69
N ASN A 45 6.85 -8.39 -9.82
CA ASN A 45 6.93 -7.46 -8.69
C ASN A 45 5.55 -6.91 -8.28
N LEU A 46 4.46 -7.33 -8.95
CA LEU A 46 3.11 -6.88 -8.64
C LEU A 46 2.31 -8.02 -8.02
N ARG A 47 1.41 -7.70 -7.09
CA ARG A 47 0.50 -8.66 -6.45
C ARG A 47 -0.87 -8.06 -6.18
N GLY A 48 -1.92 -8.88 -6.22
CA GLY A 48 -3.26 -8.50 -5.76
C GLY A 48 -3.41 -8.62 -4.24
N LEU A 49 -3.88 -7.55 -3.59
CA LEU A 49 -4.15 -7.52 -2.14
C LEU A 49 -5.54 -6.97 -1.81
N CYS A 50 -6.08 -7.35 -0.66
CA CYS A 50 -7.21 -6.67 -0.04
C CYS A 50 -6.76 -5.35 0.59
N ALA A 51 -7.71 -4.46 0.91
CA ALA A 51 -7.40 -3.15 1.50
C ALA A 51 -6.63 -3.28 2.83
N ASP A 52 -7.06 -4.19 3.71
CA ASP A 52 -6.44 -4.35 5.04
C ASP A 52 -4.96 -4.75 4.95
N HIS A 53 -4.67 -5.76 4.11
CA HIS A 53 -3.31 -6.23 3.92
C HIS A 53 -2.46 -5.21 3.17
N HIS A 54 -3.04 -4.47 2.22
CA HIS A 54 -2.34 -3.37 1.55
C HIS A 54 -1.91 -2.28 2.55
N ASP A 55 -2.79 -1.86 3.44
CA ASP A 55 -2.47 -0.88 4.47
C ASP A 55 -1.40 -1.41 5.43
N GLN A 56 -1.48 -2.69 5.79
CA GLN A 56 -0.47 -3.34 6.62
C GLN A 56 0.91 -3.36 5.96
N VAL A 57 1.02 -3.80 4.70
CA VAL A 57 2.32 -3.85 4.00
C VAL A 57 2.87 -2.45 3.75
N THR A 58 2.02 -1.48 3.42
CA THR A 58 2.43 -0.08 3.27
C THR A 58 3.06 0.45 4.56
N ARG A 59 2.43 0.17 5.72
CA ARG A 59 2.96 0.58 7.03
C ARG A 59 4.27 -0.13 7.38
N GLN A 60 4.43 -1.40 6.98
CA GLN A 60 5.66 -2.15 7.20
C GLN A 60 6.80 -1.65 6.31
N GLN A 61 6.51 -1.32 5.05
CA GLN A 61 7.50 -0.90 4.05
C GLN A 61 7.96 0.55 4.25
N PHE A 62 7.05 1.46 4.58
CA PHE A 62 7.34 2.90 4.66
C PHE A 62 7.33 3.45 6.09
N GLY A 63 7.15 2.57 7.08
CA GLY A 63 6.98 2.94 8.48
C GLY A 63 5.67 3.66 8.77
N HIS A 64 5.45 3.99 10.05
CA HIS A 64 4.39 4.91 10.43
C HIS A 64 4.78 6.33 10.03
N ARG A 65 4.47 6.76 8.80
CA ARG A 65 4.38 8.19 8.55
C ARG A 65 3.31 8.73 9.49
N GLU A 66 3.73 9.46 10.52
CA GLU A 66 2.82 10.10 11.47
C GLU A 66 1.77 10.87 10.66
N ARG A 67 0.50 10.68 11.03
CA ARG A 67 -0.59 11.41 10.38
C ARG A 67 -0.24 12.89 10.48
N ARG A 68 -0.23 13.58 9.34
CA ARG A 68 0.23 14.97 9.21
C ARG A 68 -0.16 15.78 10.44
N LYS A 69 0.84 16.44 11.04
CA LYS A 69 0.70 17.32 12.20
C LYS A 69 -0.59 18.13 12.10
N ALA A 70 -1.34 18.25 13.18
CA ALA A 70 -2.49 19.13 13.19
C ALA A 70 -2.02 20.55 12.85
N PHE A 71 -2.66 21.17 11.87
CA PHE A 71 -2.39 22.54 11.46
C PHE A 71 -3.46 23.45 12.06
N GLY A 72 -3.05 24.58 12.62
CA GLY A 72 -3.97 25.62 13.08
C GLY A 72 -4.71 26.31 11.91
N PRO A 73 -5.66 27.21 12.21
CA PRO A 73 -6.34 28.04 11.20
C PRO A 73 -5.39 28.92 10.39
N ASP A 74 -4.21 29.17 10.94
CA ASP A 74 -3.07 29.89 10.35
C ASP A 74 -2.21 29.00 9.43
N GLY A 75 -2.49 27.70 9.37
CA GLY A 75 -1.73 26.74 8.57
C GLY A 75 -0.42 26.29 9.23
N LEU A 76 -0.21 26.57 10.52
CA LEU A 76 1.01 26.20 11.23
C LEU A 76 0.87 24.87 12.00
N PRO A 77 1.85 23.94 12.03
CA PRO A 77 1.83 22.81 12.93
C PRO A 77 1.69 23.24 14.39
N LEU A 78 0.76 22.57 15.09
CA LEU A 78 0.43 22.83 16.49
C LEU A 78 1.47 22.30 17.49
N ASP A 79 2.47 21.54 17.05
CA ASP A 79 3.51 20.94 17.90
C ASP A 79 4.70 21.86 18.18
N GLY A 80 4.64 23.12 17.70
CA GLY A 80 5.68 24.12 17.98
C GLY A 80 7.03 23.82 17.31
N SER A 81 7.08 22.95 16.28
CA SER A 81 8.30 22.63 15.54
C SER A 81 8.76 23.74 14.58
N TRP A 82 8.71 24.98 15.05
CA TRP A 82 9.14 26.18 14.34
C TRP A 82 10.38 26.74 15.03
N SER A 83 11.56 26.41 14.53
CA SER A 83 12.84 27.06 14.86
C SER A 83 13.80 26.86 13.70
#